data_AF-A0A969DRD8-F1
#
_entry.id   AF-A0A969DRD8-F1
#
_cell.length_a   1.000
_cell.length_b   1.000
_cell.length_c   1.000
_cell.angle_alpha   90.00
_cell.angle_beta   90.00
_cell.angle_gamma   90.00
#
_symmetry.space_group_name_H-M   'P 1'
#
loop_
_entity.id
_entity.type
_entity.pdbx_description
1 polymer ?
#
loop_
_entity_poly.entity_id
_entity_poly.type
_entity_poly.pdbx_seq_one_letter_code
_entity_poly.pdbx_strand_id
1 'polypeptide(L)'
;MRRFFLFVFFILGHVAGVAQSVTEATKISLLTGSPGAELYSTFGHSALRVRDESQNMDIVFNYGTFDFNTPNFYLKFARGKLDYKLSVEQFEQFMASFTYENRSVLEQELNLDVSQKQRLISLLFRNYEPKNRFYKYDFFYDNCATRIRDIMLEAYGEDFHYYFPSSWSNSDLTFRNLIDMYLRYHHWSDFGIDIALGVPTDKFARPMDYMFLPDYLSEGFGSASLQNGAGEVPLVKEQRLLLAKTDQSPQVLLISPIMLFWSLFFIVALLSGFQLQKGWRMPGFDKLFFSTIGMLGWVVFLLWFFTDHIATKNNLNILWAVPIHFPLFLFWNKFSGTFKKWYIMIFAAINVLILILWSFFPQQYHYAFIPLILVMLMRYYFLYREINANHVGGD
;
A
#
# COMPACT_ATOMS: atom_id res chain seq x y z
N MET A 1 29.91 42.71 29.96
CA MET A 1 29.56 41.81 28.84
C MET A 1 28.44 42.45 28.01
N ARG A 2 28.75 43.54 27.31
CA ARG A 2 27.78 44.49 26.73
C ARG A 2 28.04 44.71 25.23
N ARG A 3 28.56 43.68 24.55
CA ARG A 3 28.96 43.69 23.12
C ARG A 3 28.51 42.45 22.33
N PHE A 4 27.69 41.58 22.91
CA PHE A 4 27.19 40.37 22.23
C PHE A 4 25.72 40.49 21.74
N PHE A 5 25.08 41.64 21.95
CA PHE A 5 23.66 41.87 21.62
C PHE A 5 23.41 42.58 20.28
N LEU A 6 24.46 42.85 19.49
CA LEU A 6 24.33 43.58 18.22
C LEU A 6 24.53 42.72 16.96
N PHE A 7 24.72 41.41 17.09
CA PHE A 7 24.86 40.48 15.95
C PHE A 7 23.67 39.55 15.75
N VAL A 8 22.63 39.64 16.59
CA VAL A 8 21.40 38.81 16.51
C VAL A 8 20.24 39.57 15.85
N PHE A 9 20.41 40.85 15.52
CA PHE A 9 19.35 41.67 14.90
C PHE A 9 19.51 41.88 13.38
N PHE A 10 20.45 41.21 12.72
CA PHE A 10 20.71 41.37 11.27
C PHE A 10 20.39 40.12 10.42
N ILE A 11 19.73 39.10 10.98
CA ILE A 11 19.23 37.91 10.24
C ILE A 11 17.70 37.74 10.40
N LEU A 12 17.00 38.77 10.90
CA LEU A 12 15.54 38.74 11.13
C LEU A 12 14.73 39.71 10.26
N GLY A 13 15.33 40.29 9.23
CA GLY A 13 14.59 40.99 8.19
C GLY A 13 15.09 40.52 6.84
N HIS A 14 14.38 39.60 6.20
CA HIS A 14 14.24 39.39 4.73
C HIS A 14 13.39 38.12 4.46
N VAL A 15 12.31 37.89 5.22
CA VAL A 15 11.24 36.95 4.82
C VAL A 15 9.88 37.65 4.85
N ALA A 16 9.88 38.96 4.63
CA ALA A 16 8.68 39.69 4.29
C ALA A 16 8.55 39.68 2.76
N GLY A 17 7.70 38.78 2.27
CA GLY A 17 6.99 38.93 0.99
C GLY A 17 7.81 39.34 -0.22
N VAL A 18 8.66 38.46 -0.73
CA VAL A 18 8.78 38.38 -2.19
C VAL A 18 7.82 37.26 -2.58
N ALA A 19 6.61 37.64 -3.01
CA ALA A 19 5.86 36.74 -3.88
C ALA A 19 6.81 36.43 -5.03
N GLN A 20 7.33 35.20 -5.08
CA GLN A 20 8.25 34.79 -6.12
C GLN A 20 7.53 35.07 -7.44
N SER A 21 7.98 36.08 -8.16
CA SER A 21 7.21 36.64 -9.27
C SER A 21 7.22 35.60 -10.38
N VAL A 22 6.11 34.90 -10.54
CA VAL A 22 5.95 33.92 -11.60
C VAL A 22 6.03 34.64 -12.93
N THR A 23 6.88 34.12 -13.81
CA THR A 23 7.13 34.68 -15.14
C THR A 23 6.49 33.80 -16.20
N GLU A 24 6.46 34.26 -17.45
CA GLU A 24 6.10 33.41 -18.57
C GLU A 24 7.04 32.20 -18.72
N ALA A 25 8.32 32.37 -18.33
CA ALA A 25 9.34 31.34 -18.38
C ALA A 25 9.19 30.27 -17.28
N THR A 26 8.43 30.55 -16.21
CA THR A 26 8.15 29.56 -15.17
C THR A 26 7.39 28.37 -15.76
N LYS A 27 7.87 27.16 -15.49
CA LYS A 27 7.24 25.89 -15.90
C LYS A 27 6.85 25.11 -14.66
N ILE A 28 5.67 24.49 -14.73
CA ILE A 28 5.20 23.55 -13.71
C ILE A 28 4.95 22.22 -14.43
N SER A 29 5.48 21.13 -13.91
CA SER A 29 5.34 19.81 -14.52
C SER A 29 4.93 18.76 -13.50
N LEU A 30 4.09 17.81 -13.91
CA LEU A 30 3.92 16.54 -13.19
C LEU A 30 5.11 15.65 -13.51
N LEU A 31 5.76 15.11 -12.47
CA LEU A 31 6.75 14.05 -12.57
C LEU A 31 6.10 12.74 -12.15
N THR A 32 6.17 11.73 -13.00
CA THR A 32 5.68 10.37 -12.74
C THR A 32 6.83 9.39 -12.81
N GLY A 33 7.20 8.84 -11.65
CA GLY A 33 8.23 7.82 -11.51
C GLY A 33 7.65 6.42 -11.60
N SER A 34 8.22 5.57 -12.44
CA SER A 34 7.71 4.21 -12.67
C SER A 34 7.76 3.34 -11.41
N PRO A 35 6.99 2.24 -11.34
CA PRO A 35 7.18 1.18 -10.34
C PRO A 35 8.65 0.76 -10.13
N GLY A 36 9.03 0.55 -8.87
CA GLY A 36 10.33 0.04 -8.45
C GLY A 36 10.28 -1.39 -7.91
N ALA A 37 11.45 -1.99 -7.64
CA ALA A 37 11.57 -3.38 -7.21
C ALA A 37 11.21 -3.60 -5.73
N GLU A 38 11.42 -2.59 -4.89
CA GLU A 38 11.16 -2.63 -3.45
C GLU A 38 9.70 -2.32 -3.14
N LEU A 39 9.15 -2.94 -2.08
CA LEU A 39 7.74 -2.83 -1.70
C LEU A 39 7.23 -1.38 -1.58
N TYR A 40 8.04 -0.47 -1.04
CA TYR A 40 7.68 0.94 -0.86
C TYR A 40 7.61 1.71 -2.19
N SER A 41 8.16 1.16 -3.26
CA SER A 41 8.28 1.79 -4.59
C SER A 41 7.45 1.07 -5.66
N THR A 42 6.83 -0.07 -5.32
CA THR A 42 6.12 -0.96 -6.27
C THR A 42 4.99 -0.27 -7.02
N PHE A 43 4.40 0.78 -6.47
CA PHE A 43 3.27 1.49 -7.08
C PHE A 43 3.68 2.77 -7.82
N GLY A 44 4.99 3.07 -7.92
CA GLY A 44 5.48 4.30 -8.54
C GLY A 44 5.50 5.49 -7.59
N HIS A 45 5.69 6.69 -8.13
CA HIS A 45 5.62 7.94 -7.34
C HIS A 45 5.25 9.15 -8.20
N SER A 46 4.58 10.14 -7.62
CA SER A 46 4.26 11.41 -8.30
C SER A 46 4.77 12.62 -7.52
N ALA A 47 5.25 13.64 -8.24
CA ALA A 47 5.70 14.91 -7.67
C ALA A 47 5.42 16.08 -8.64
N LEU A 48 5.43 17.32 -8.14
CA LEU A 48 5.31 18.52 -8.99
C LEU A 48 6.66 19.25 -9.05
N ARG A 49 7.16 19.49 -10.25
CA ARG A 49 8.37 20.28 -10.50
C ARG A 49 7.99 21.73 -10.80
N VAL A 50 8.73 22.67 -10.24
CA VAL A 50 8.66 24.09 -10.60
C VAL A 50 10.04 24.55 -11.06
N ARG A 51 10.14 24.97 -12.32
CA ARG A 51 11.39 25.43 -12.94
C ARG A 51 11.25 26.84 -13.49
N ASP A 52 12.19 27.71 -13.16
CA ASP A 52 12.36 29.04 -13.76
C ASP A 52 13.85 29.34 -13.90
N GLU A 53 14.36 29.32 -15.13
CA GLU A 53 15.77 29.56 -15.43
C GLU A 53 16.19 31.00 -15.11
N SER A 54 15.30 31.97 -15.26
CA SER A 54 15.60 33.38 -15.00
C SER A 54 15.83 33.65 -13.51
N GLN A 55 15.32 32.78 -12.65
CA GLN A 55 15.44 32.85 -11.20
C GLN A 55 16.35 31.76 -10.61
N ASN A 56 17.02 30.97 -11.47
CA ASN A 56 17.82 29.81 -11.06
C ASN A 56 17.07 28.88 -10.08
N MET A 57 15.78 28.63 -10.37
CA MET A 57 14.91 27.79 -9.57
C MET A 57 14.59 26.51 -10.34
N ASP A 58 14.86 25.35 -9.73
CA ASP A 58 14.46 24.05 -10.26
C ASP A 58 14.20 23.07 -9.11
N ILE A 59 13.01 23.17 -8.54
CA ILE A 59 12.62 22.49 -7.30
C ILE A 59 11.47 21.52 -7.51
N VAL A 60 11.42 20.49 -6.68
CA VAL A 60 10.38 19.45 -6.70
C VAL A 60 9.61 19.44 -5.39
N PHE A 61 8.30 19.59 -5.48
CA PHE A 61 7.33 19.42 -4.40
C PHE A 61 6.95 17.94 -4.31
N ASN A 62 7.48 17.29 -3.27
CA ASN A 62 7.43 15.85 -3.08
C ASN A 62 6.52 15.50 -1.87
N TYR A 63 5.29 15.09 -2.16
CA TYR A 63 4.35 14.59 -1.16
C TYR A 63 4.67 13.14 -0.77
N GLY A 64 4.33 12.73 0.44
CA GLY A 64 4.51 11.34 0.89
C GLY A 64 5.93 11.02 1.38
N THR A 65 6.74 12.05 1.65
CA THR A 65 8.03 11.87 2.34
C THR A 65 7.83 11.75 3.85
N PHE A 66 8.79 11.16 4.55
CA PHE A 66 8.75 11.01 6.00
C PHE A 66 10.14 11.17 6.62
N ASP A 67 10.22 11.27 7.94
CA ASP A 67 11.48 11.41 8.67
C ASP A 67 11.77 10.15 9.49
N PHE A 68 12.83 9.43 9.12
CA PHE A 68 13.29 8.23 9.83
C PHE A 68 13.73 8.52 11.28
N ASN A 69 14.07 9.76 11.61
CA ASN A 69 14.46 10.16 12.97
C ASN A 69 13.25 10.42 13.89
N THR A 70 12.02 10.22 13.40
CA THR A 70 10.81 10.37 14.21
C THR A 70 10.86 9.44 15.44
N PRO A 71 10.67 9.96 16.67
CA PRO A 71 10.65 9.13 17.86
C PRO A 71 9.60 8.01 17.75
N ASN A 72 10.02 6.77 18.03
CA ASN A 72 9.22 5.56 17.88
C ASN A 72 8.73 5.31 16.44
N PHE A 73 9.55 5.64 15.43
CA PHE A 73 9.24 5.51 13.99
C PHE A 73 8.49 4.20 13.65
N TYR A 74 9.08 3.04 13.94
CA TYR A 74 8.48 1.74 13.59
C TYR A 74 7.15 1.49 14.29
N LEU A 75 6.99 1.93 15.53
CA LEU A 75 5.73 1.80 16.26
C LEU A 75 4.64 2.70 15.67
N LYS A 76 4.99 3.92 15.27
CA LYS A 76 4.06 4.84 14.60
C LYS A 76 3.68 4.34 13.21
N PHE A 77 4.65 3.85 12.43
CA PHE A 77 4.41 3.24 11.12
C PHE A 77 3.47 2.03 11.22
N ALA A 78 3.78 1.07 12.11
CA ALA A 78 2.95 -0.10 12.33
C ALA A 78 1.52 0.25 12.78
N ARG A 79 1.33 1.37 13.47
CA ARG A 79 0.00 1.85 13.92
C ARG A 79 -0.73 2.73 12.90
N GLY A 80 -0.13 3.07 11.76
CA GLY A 80 -0.71 4.03 10.82
C GLY A 80 -0.70 5.48 11.33
N LYS A 81 0.18 5.79 12.29
CA LYS A 81 0.26 7.08 12.98
C LYS A 81 1.46 7.92 12.56
N LEU A 82 2.30 7.43 11.65
CA LEU A 82 3.44 8.17 11.14
C LEU A 82 2.96 9.42 10.39
N ASP A 83 3.53 10.59 10.71
CA ASP A 83 3.25 11.81 9.98
C ASP A 83 4.12 11.84 8.72
N TYR A 84 3.44 11.94 7.59
CA TYR A 84 4.07 12.18 6.30
C TYR A 84 4.07 13.67 6.04
N LYS A 85 4.93 14.10 5.12
CA LYS A 85 5.06 15.51 4.81
C LYS A 85 5.27 15.80 3.34
N LEU A 86 4.85 16.99 2.95
CA LEU A 86 5.38 17.67 1.77
C LEU A 86 6.83 18.08 2.06
N SER A 87 7.74 17.64 1.21
CA SER A 87 9.13 18.10 1.16
C SER A 87 9.38 18.85 -0.13
N VAL A 88 10.38 19.73 -0.09
CA VAL A 88 10.88 20.44 -1.28
C VAL A 88 12.35 20.11 -1.38
N GLU A 89 12.75 19.63 -2.55
CA GLU A 89 14.12 19.25 -2.87
C GLU A 89 14.53 19.79 -4.23
N GLN A 90 15.84 19.77 -4.52
CA GLN A 90 16.34 20.16 -5.83
C GLN A 90 16.01 19.07 -6.86
N PHE A 91 15.66 19.46 -8.08
CA PHE A 91 15.32 18.51 -9.15
C PHE A 91 16.42 17.48 -9.41
N GLU A 92 17.69 17.88 -9.32
CA GLU A 92 18.83 16.95 -9.47
C GLU A 92 18.84 15.85 -8.39
N GLN A 93 18.50 16.18 -7.14
CA GLN A 93 18.44 15.22 -6.04
C GLN A 93 17.31 14.21 -6.25
N PHE A 94 16.13 14.70 -6.68
CA PHE A 94 15.02 13.85 -7.07
C PHE A 94 15.43 12.89 -8.20
N MET A 95 16.06 13.39 -9.27
CA MET A 95 16.48 12.53 -10.39
C MET A 95 17.53 11.51 -9.98
N ALA A 96 18.47 11.87 -9.10
CA ALA A 96 19.51 10.97 -8.62
C ALA A 96 18.94 9.71 -7.94
N SER A 97 17.83 9.80 -7.20
CA SER A 97 17.21 8.63 -6.59
C SER A 97 16.62 7.67 -7.63
N PHE A 98 15.96 8.20 -8.67
CA PHE A 98 15.41 7.36 -9.75
C PHE A 98 16.49 6.75 -10.63
N THR A 99 17.60 7.46 -10.85
CA THR A 99 18.78 6.91 -11.52
C THR A 99 19.40 5.77 -10.71
N TYR A 100 19.57 5.95 -9.41
CA TYR A 100 20.10 4.91 -8.51
C TYR A 100 19.21 3.66 -8.49
N GLU A 101 17.89 3.84 -8.45
CA GLU A 101 16.92 2.74 -8.42
C GLU A 101 16.65 2.13 -9.82
N ASN A 102 17.25 2.65 -10.89
CA ASN A 102 16.98 2.27 -12.28
C ASN A 102 15.47 2.29 -12.61
N ARG A 103 14.84 3.43 -12.36
CA ARG A 103 13.41 3.68 -12.60
C ARG A 103 13.25 4.80 -13.62
N SER A 104 12.20 4.74 -14.44
CA SER A 104 11.95 5.81 -15.41
C SER A 104 11.23 6.99 -14.76
N VAL A 105 11.44 8.17 -15.31
CA VAL A 105 10.74 9.40 -14.92
C VAL A 105 10.14 10.04 -16.15
N LEU A 106 8.82 10.16 -16.16
CA LEU A 106 8.05 10.88 -17.15
C LEU A 106 7.73 12.28 -16.63
N GLU A 107 7.89 13.30 -17.48
CA GLU A 107 7.51 14.68 -17.20
C GLU A 107 6.36 15.10 -18.11
N GLN A 108 5.33 15.72 -17.52
CA GLN A 108 4.22 16.35 -18.24
C GLN A 108 4.19 17.84 -17.88
N GLU A 109 4.65 18.71 -18.78
CA GLU A 109 4.61 20.18 -18.63
C GLU A 109 3.15 20.65 -18.69
N LEU A 110 2.70 21.40 -17.69
CA LEU A 110 1.33 21.90 -17.61
C LEU A 110 1.14 23.17 -18.45
N ASN A 111 0.02 23.25 -19.16
CA ASN A 111 -0.40 24.35 -20.03
C ASN A 111 -1.13 25.44 -19.23
N LEU A 112 -0.40 26.13 -18.37
CA LEU A 112 -0.93 27.14 -17.46
C LEU A 112 -0.55 28.54 -17.92
N ASP A 113 -1.47 29.50 -17.81
CA ASP A 113 -1.12 30.92 -17.93
C ASP A 113 -0.39 31.45 -16.66
N VAL A 114 0.15 32.66 -16.71
CA VAL A 114 0.91 33.24 -15.59
C VAL A 114 0.09 33.32 -14.30
N SER A 115 -1.20 33.65 -14.39
CA SER A 115 -2.09 33.76 -13.24
C SER A 115 -2.38 32.39 -12.62
N GLN A 116 -2.58 31.38 -13.46
CA GLN A 116 -2.82 29.99 -13.08
C GLN A 116 -1.57 29.37 -12.44
N LYS A 117 -0.38 29.63 -13.00
CA LYS A 117 0.91 29.24 -12.41
C LYS A 117 1.11 29.88 -11.04
N GLN A 118 0.87 31.19 -10.92
CA GLN A 118 0.99 31.91 -9.65
C GLN A 118 0.06 31.32 -8.59
N ARG A 119 -1.17 30.96 -8.96
CA ARG A 119 -2.13 30.35 -8.04
C ARG A 119 -1.64 29.00 -7.52
N LEU A 120 -1.24 28.09 -8.42
CA LEU A 120 -0.77 26.76 -8.04
C LEU A 120 0.51 26.84 -7.19
N ILE A 121 1.48 27.66 -7.57
CA ILE A 121 2.72 27.86 -6.80
C ILE A 121 2.41 28.43 -5.41
N SER A 122 1.48 29.38 -5.30
CA SER A 122 1.07 29.93 -4.00
C SER A 122 0.45 28.86 -3.09
N LEU A 123 -0.36 27.96 -3.65
CA LEU A 123 -0.92 26.81 -2.92
C LEU A 123 0.16 25.81 -2.51
N LEU A 124 1.12 25.50 -3.38
CA LEU A 124 2.24 24.62 -3.06
C LEU A 124 3.09 25.16 -1.90
N PHE A 125 3.42 26.44 -1.91
CA PHE A 125 4.16 27.07 -0.82
C PHE A 125 3.32 27.19 0.46
N ARG A 126 2.02 27.46 0.35
CA ARG A 126 1.10 27.42 1.50
C ARG A 126 1.09 26.02 2.12
N ASN A 127 0.99 24.96 1.31
CA ASN A 127 1.07 23.58 1.79
C ASN A 127 2.43 23.26 2.40
N TYR A 128 3.51 23.88 1.93
CA TYR A 128 4.85 23.67 2.48
C TYR A 128 5.10 24.37 3.82
N GLU A 129 4.25 25.32 4.24
CA GLU A 129 4.36 25.98 5.54
C GLU A 129 4.40 24.94 6.69
N PRO A 130 5.17 25.18 7.77
CA PRO A 130 5.34 24.21 8.86
C PRO A 130 4.02 23.69 9.47
N LYS A 131 2.98 24.52 9.49
CA LYS A 131 1.65 24.18 10.01
C LYS A 131 0.78 23.33 9.06
N ASN A 132 1.09 23.31 7.76
CA ASN A 132 0.27 22.67 6.72
C ASN A 132 0.95 21.44 6.10
N ARG A 133 2.30 21.35 6.16
CA ARG A 133 3.05 20.35 5.41
C ARG A 133 2.94 18.92 5.92
N PHE A 134 2.43 18.70 7.13
CA PHE A 134 2.30 17.37 7.73
C PHE A 134 0.88 16.85 7.62
N TYR A 135 0.74 15.56 7.30
CA TYR A 135 -0.55 14.90 7.16
C TYR A 135 -0.47 13.40 7.47
N LYS A 136 -1.64 12.80 7.71
CA LYS A 136 -1.77 11.35 7.91
C LYS A 136 -1.90 10.69 6.55
N TYR A 137 -0.91 9.88 6.21
CA TYR A 137 -0.90 9.18 4.94
C TYR A 137 -1.91 8.04 4.94
N ASP A 138 -2.73 8.01 3.89
CA ASP A 138 -3.56 6.88 3.52
C ASP A 138 -3.20 6.48 2.10
N PHE A 139 -2.78 5.22 1.91
CA PHE A 139 -2.28 4.77 0.61
C PHE A 139 -3.32 4.90 -0.51
N PHE A 140 -4.62 4.78 -0.24
CA PHE A 140 -5.67 4.86 -1.26
C PHE A 140 -6.30 6.25 -1.37
N TYR A 141 -6.32 7.02 -0.29
CA TYR A 141 -7.09 8.26 -0.21
C TYR A 141 -6.28 9.54 0.05
N ASP A 142 -5.05 9.42 0.55
CA ASP A 142 -4.23 10.57 0.96
C ASP A 142 -2.72 10.26 0.83
N ASN A 143 -2.25 10.29 -0.41
CA ASN A 143 -0.92 9.89 -0.84
C ASN A 143 -0.30 10.91 -1.82
N CYS A 144 0.87 10.60 -2.39
CA CYS A 144 1.57 11.52 -3.28
C CYS A 144 0.78 11.90 -4.54
N ALA A 145 0.05 10.95 -5.13
CA ALA A 145 -0.73 11.15 -6.34
C ALA A 145 -2.08 11.86 -6.07
N THR A 146 -2.84 11.38 -5.09
CA THR A 146 -4.11 11.99 -4.67
C THR A 146 -3.93 13.44 -4.19
N ARG A 147 -2.85 13.77 -3.47
CA ARG A 147 -2.55 15.16 -3.08
C ARG A 147 -2.34 16.08 -4.27
N ILE A 148 -1.70 15.58 -5.33
CA ILE A 148 -1.49 16.34 -6.57
C ILE A 148 -2.81 16.44 -7.36
N ARG A 149 -3.62 15.37 -7.42
CA ARG A 149 -4.97 15.44 -7.99
C ARG A 149 -5.81 16.51 -7.29
N ASP A 150 -5.81 16.51 -5.96
CA ASP A 150 -6.69 17.36 -5.16
C ASP A 150 -6.24 18.83 -5.16
N ILE A 151 -4.92 19.11 -5.23
CA ILE A 151 -4.45 20.51 -5.33
C ILE A 151 -4.83 21.15 -6.66
N MET A 152 -4.96 20.38 -7.75
CA MET A 152 -5.45 20.92 -9.03
C MET A 152 -6.91 21.34 -8.93
N LEU A 153 -7.75 20.52 -8.28
CA LEU A 153 -9.14 20.86 -7.99
C LEU A 153 -9.26 22.08 -7.07
N GLU A 154 -8.40 22.17 -6.04
CA GLU A 154 -8.38 23.33 -5.14
C GLU A 154 -7.94 24.61 -5.87
N ALA A 155 -6.96 24.52 -6.77
CA ALA A 155 -6.45 25.66 -7.51
C ALA A 155 -7.47 26.22 -8.51
N TYR A 156 -8.18 25.35 -9.21
CA TYR A 156 -8.91 25.74 -10.42
C TYR A 156 -10.43 25.49 -10.33
N GLY A 157 -10.90 24.65 -9.41
CA GLY A 157 -12.32 24.40 -9.22
C GLY A 157 -13.03 23.99 -10.52
N GLU A 158 -14.10 24.71 -10.85
CA GLU A 158 -14.91 24.47 -12.06
C GLU A 158 -14.16 24.77 -13.36
N ASP A 159 -13.03 25.48 -13.33
CA ASP A 159 -12.24 25.73 -14.54
C ASP A 159 -11.46 24.47 -14.98
N PHE A 160 -11.37 23.45 -14.13
CA PHE A 160 -10.59 22.24 -14.37
C PHE A 160 -11.47 21.00 -14.53
N HIS A 161 -11.26 20.25 -15.62
CA HIS A 161 -12.08 19.08 -15.94
C HIS A 161 -11.23 17.86 -16.32
N TYR A 162 -11.62 16.68 -15.81
CA TYR A 162 -11.06 15.40 -16.23
C TYR A 162 -11.99 14.74 -17.26
N TYR A 163 -11.43 14.29 -18.38
CA TYR A 163 -12.11 13.41 -19.33
C TYR A 163 -11.59 11.99 -19.20
N PHE A 164 -12.17 11.23 -18.26
CA PHE A 164 -11.71 9.88 -18.00
C PHE A 164 -12.02 8.92 -19.16
N PRO A 165 -11.10 7.99 -19.49
CA PRO A 165 -11.37 6.92 -20.43
C PRO A 165 -12.60 6.09 -20.03
N SER A 166 -13.36 5.62 -21.02
CA SER A 166 -14.53 4.74 -20.78
C SER A 166 -14.14 3.43 -20.10
N SER A 167 -12.90 2.98 -20.27
CA SER A 167 -12.33 1.80 -19.60
C SER A 167 -12.23 1.94 -18.07
N TRP A 168 -12.19 3.16 -17.55
CA TRP A 168 -12.21 3.42 -16.10
C TRP A 168 -13.66 3.59 -15.61
N SER A 169 -14.47 4.32 -16.37
CA SER A 169 -15.86 4.67 -15.99
C SER A 169 -16.81 3.47 -16.00
N ASN A 170 -16.57 2.49 -16.87
CA ASN A 170 -17.40 1.28 -16.99
C ASN A 170 -16.69 0.04 -16.43
N SER A 171 -15.78 0.25 -15.47
CA SER A 171 -14.96 -0.83 -14.91
C SER A 171 -15.56 -1.38 -13.62
N ASP A 172 -15.42 -2.69 -13.42
CA ASP A 172 -15.76 -3.38 -12.16
C ASP A 172 -14.50 -3.64 -11.32
N LEU A 173 -13.43 -2.86 -11.50
CA LEU A 173 -12.20 -3.02 -10.72
C LEU A 173 -12.35 -2.43 -9.32
N THR A 174 -11.87 -3.19 -8.33
CA THR A 174 -11.73 -2.73 -6.95
C THR A 174 -10.36 -2.10 -6.71
N PHE A 175 -10.17 -1.44 -5.56
CA PHE A 175 -8.83 -0.97 -5.16
C PHE A 175 -7.81 -2.12 -5.12
N ARG A 176 -8.21 -3.31 -4.65
CA ARG A 176 -7.37 -4.51 -4.67
C ARG A 176 -6.97 -4.88 -6.09
N ASN A 177 -7.93 -4.96 -7.01
CA ASN A 177 -7.62 -5.32 -8.39
C ASN A 177 -6.67 -4.32 -9.07
N LEU A 178 -6.76 -3.03 -8.73
CA LEU A 178 -5.84 -2.01 -9.23
C LEU A 178 -4.39 -2.23 -8.73
N ILE A 179 -4.20 -2.58 -7.45
CA ILE A 179 -2.84 -2.85 -6.93
C ILE A 179 -2.29 -4.20 -7.39
N ASP A 180 -3.14 -5.22 -7.56
CA ASP A 180 -2.73 -6.57 -8.00
C ASP A 180 -2.01 -6.51 -9.36
N MET A 181 -2.40 -5.58 -10.24
CA MET A 181 -1.75 -5.36 -11.54
C MET A 181 -0.25 -5.02 -11.40
N TYR A 182 0.14 -4.38 -10.30
CA TYR A 182 1.53 -4.01 -10.00
C TYR A 182 2.28 -5.14 -9.27
N LEU A 183 1.54 -6.09 -8.67
CA LEU A 183 2.09 -7.16 -7.83
C LEU A 183 2.33 -8.47 -8.60
N ARG A 184 2.00 -8.51 -9.90
CA ARG A 184 2.13 -9.70 -10.76
C ARG A 184 3.49 -10.42 -10.68
N TYR A 185 4.58 -9.70 -10.47
CA TYR A 185 5.93 -10.26 -10.37
C TYR A 185 6.47 -10.30 -8.93
N HIS A 186 5.68 -9.83 -7.96
CA HIS A 186 6.01 -9.72 -6.55
C HIS A 186 5.17 -10.66 -5.69
N HIS A 187 5.14 -11.95 -6.04
CA HIS A 187 4.22 -12.94 -5.46
C HIS A 187 4.19 -13.00 -3.91
N TRP A 188 5.32 -12.74 -3.25
CA TRP A 188 5.38 -12.71 -1.78
C TRP A 188 4.81 -11.42 -1.19
N SER A 189 5.02 -10.29 -1.87
CA SER A 189 4.39 -9.02 -1.53
C SER A 189 2.88 -9.12 -1.72
N ASP A 190 2.44 -9.69 -2.84
CA ASP A 190 1.04 -9.97 -3.16
C ASP A 190 0.36 -10.75 -2.01
N PHE A 191 0.93 -11.89 -1.64
CA PHE A 191 0.47 -12.70 -0.52
C PHE A 191 0.45 -11.96 0.82
N GLY A 192 1.48 -11.17 1.13
CA GLY A 192 1.55 -10.41 2.37
C GLY A 192 0.51 -9.28 2.43
N ILE A 193 0.33 -8.57 1.32
CA ILE A 193 -0.67 -7.51 1.15
C ILE A 193 -2.08 -8.10 1.28
N ASP A 194 -2.36 -9.23 0.64
CA ASP A 194 -3.65 -9.93 0.74
C ASP A 194 -3.96 -10.45 2.14
N ILE A 195 -2.94 -10.76 2.95
CA ILE A 195 -3.12 -11.04 4.38
C ILE A 195 -3.50 -9.76 5.13
N ALA A 196 -2.82 -8.65 4.84
CA ALA A 196 -2.95 -7.40 5.60
C ALA A 196 -4.26 -6.64 5.30
N LEU A 197 -4.67 -6.57 4.03
CA LEU A 197 -5.81 -5.78 3.55
C LEU A 197 -7.14 -6.52 3.75
N GLY A 198 -8.16 -5.78 4.19
CA GLY A 198 -9.50 -6.30 4.44
C GLY A 198 -10.54 -5.84 3.41
N VAL A 199 -11.82 -6.07 3.71
CA VAL A 199 -12.98 -5.71 2.86
C VAL A 199 -12.95 -4.28 2.28
N PRO A 200 -12.45 -3.22 2.96
CA PRO A 200 -12.43 -1.88 2.38
C PRO A 200 -11.72 -1.77 1.03
N THR A 201 -10.73 -2.62 0.74
CA THR A 201 -10.01 -2.60 -0.54
C THR A 201 -10.72 -3.35 -1.65
N ASP A 202 -11.76 -4.11 -1.33
CA ASP A 202 -12.61 -4.83 -2.29
C ASP A 202 -13.83 -3.99 -2.73
N LYS A 203 -13.83 -2.68 -2.41
CA LYS A 203 -14.81 -1.72 -2.93
C LYS A 203 -14.46 -1.36 -4.38
N PHE A 204 -15.48 -1.31 -5.26
CA PHE A 204 -15.33 -0.79 -6.62
C PHE A 204 -14.78 0.63 -6.63
N ALA A 205 -13.75 0.86 -7.44
CA ALA A 205 -13.09 2.14 -7.60
C ALA A 205 -13.81 2.97 -8.67
N ARG A 206 -14.10 4.24 -8.37
CA ARG A 206 -14.58 5.20 -9.37
C ARG A 206 -13.37 5.73 -10.15
N PRO A 207 -13.54 6.34 -11.34
CA PRO A 207 -12.42 6.86 -12.13
C PRO A 207 -11.47 7.79 -11.36
N MET A 208 -12.02 8.64 -10.49
CA MET A 208 -11.23 9.52 -9.65
C MET A 208 -10.35 8.78 -8.63
N ASP A 209 -10.84 7.62 -8.18
CA ASP A 209 -10.16 6.80 -7.20
C ASP A 209 -8.92 6.16 -7.85
N TYR A 210 -8.90 5.84 -9.15
CA TYR A 210 -7.76 5.22 -9.85
C TYR A 210 -6.46 6.01 -9.69
N MET A 211 -6.58 7.34 -9.65
CA MET A 211 -5.46 8.28 -9.53
C MET A 211 -4.82 8.30 -8.13
N PHE A 212 -5.16 7.36 -7.24
CA PHE A 212 -4.26 7.03 -6.12
C PHE A 212 -2.95 6.42 -6.62
N LEU A 213 -2.94 5.86 -7.83
CA LEU A 213 -1.75 5.34 -8.50
C LEU A 213 -1.14 6.40 -9.43
N PRO A 214 0.18 6.65 -9.33
CA PRO A 214 0.94 7.58 -10.16
C PRO A 214 0.73 7.48 -11.68
N ASP A 215 0.73 6.28 -12.24
CA ASP A 215 0.54 6.11 -13.69
C ASP A 215 -0.87 6.54 -14.14
N TYR A 216 -1.88 6.21 -13.33
CA TYR A 216 -3.25 6.65 -13.54
C TYR A 216 -3.41 8.16 -13.34
N LEU A 217 -2.70 8.77 -12.39
CA LEU A 217 -2.68 10.24 -12.29
C LEU A 217 -2.11 10.87 -13.57
N SER A 218 -1.03 10.32 -14.11
CA SER A 218 -0.39 10.79 -15.34
C SER A 218 -1.31 10.68 -16.56
N GLU A 219 -2.02 9.56 -16.71
CA GLU A 219 -3.03 9.37 -17.75
C GLU A 219 -4.23 10.31 -17.56
N GLY A 220 -4.68 10.50 -16.32
CA GLY A 220 -5.73 11.44 -15.97
C GLY A 220 -5.35 12.88 -16.33
N PHE A 221 -4.13 13.31 -16.01
CA PHE A 221 -3.60 14.63 -16.41
C PHE A 221 -3.53 14.78 -17.92
N GLY A 222 -3.07 13.75 -18.63
CA GLY A 222 -3.01 13.72 -20.10
C GLY A 222 -4.38 13.84 -20.78
N SER A 223 -5.46 13.52 -20.05
CA SER A 223 -6.84 13.58 -20.53
C SER A 223 -7.64 14.74 -19.91
N ALA A 224 -6.99 15.61 -19.13
CA ALA A 224 -7.64 16.73 -18.47
C ALA A 224 -7.54 18.02 -19.30
N SER A 225 -8.41 18.98 -19.00
CA SER A 225 -8.42 20.32 -19.58
C SER A 225 -8.53 21.39 -18.51
N LEU A 226 -8.21 22.62 -18.91
CA LEU A 226 -8.31 23.81 -18.08
C LEU A 226 -8.88 24.96 -18.92
N GLN A 227 -9.84 25.70 -18.37
CA GLN A 227 -10.32 26.94 -18.97
C GLN A 227 -9.24 28.03 -18.83
N ASN A 228 -8.98 28.75 -19.91
CA ASN A 228 -8.15 29.95 -19.90
C ASN A 228 -8.80 31.07 -20.73
N GLY A 229 -8.15 32.22 -20.82
CA GLY A 229 -8.67 33.38 -21.58
C GLY A 229 -8.95 33.13 -23.07
N ALA A 230 -8.48 32.00 -23.64
CA ALA A 230 -8.72 31.57 -25.01
C ALA A 230 -9.76 30.42 -25.13
N GLY A 231 -10.32 29.96 -24.01
CA GLY A 231 -11.25 28.83 -23.92
C GLY A 231 -10.65 27.62 -23.24
N GLU A 232 -11.24 26.45 -23.48
CA GLU A 232 -10.77 25.19 -22.91
C GLU A 232 -9.52 24.69 -23.62
N VAL A 233 -8.42 24.50 -22.88
CA VAL A 233 -7.17 23.95 -23.42
C VAL A 233 -6.79 22.65 -22.71
N PRO A 234 -6.06 21.73 -23.36
CA PRO A 234 -5.51 20.56 -22.70
C PRO A 234 -4.61 20.97 -21.52
N LEU A 235 -4.73 20.28 -20.38
CA LEU A 235 -3.91 20.54 -19.19
C LEU A 235 -2.43 20.27 -19.48
N VAL A 236 -2.11 19.19 -20.20
CA VAL A 236 -0.73 18.83 -20.52
C VAL A 236 -0.34 19.44 -21.85
N LYS A 237 0.69 20.30 -21.83
CA LYS A 237 1.25 20.96 -23.00
C LYS A 237 2.19 20.05 -23.78
N GLU A 238 3.07 19.35 -23.06
CA GLU A 238 4.06 18.46 -23.64
C GLU A 238 4.44 17.37 -22.64
N GLN A 239 4.77 16.18 -23.15
CA GLN A 239 5.22 15.04 -22.38
C GLN A 239 6.61 14.59 -22.82
N ARG A 240 7.51 14.35 -21.86
CA ARG A 240 8.91 13.98 -22.11
C ARG A 240 9.36 12.88 -21.16
N LEU A 241 10.02 11.86 -21.69
CA LEU A 241 10.71 10.87 -20.86
C LEU A 241 12.08 11.45 -20.45
N LEU A 242 12.23 11.80 -19.17
CA LEU A 242 13.46 12.39 -18.64
C LEU A 242 14.52 11.34 -18.31
N LEU A 243 14.06 10.17 -17.88
CA LEU A 243 14.91 9.03 -17.56
C LEU A 243 14.23 7.77 -18.06
N ALA A 244 14.91 7.00 -18.89
CA ALA A 244 14.46 5.68 -19.29
C ALA A 244 14.99 4.64 -18.31
N LYS A 245 14.13 3.71 -17.88
CA LYS A 245 14.56 2.53 -17.14
C LYS A 245 15.34 1.62 -18.09
N THR A 246 16.44 1.05 -17.61
CA THR A 246 17.14 0.00 -18.37
C THR A 246 16.27 -1.26 -18.40
N ASP A 247 16.04 -1.82 -19.58
CA ASP A 247 15.31 -3.07 -19.75
C ASP A 247 15.95 -4.18 -18.92
N GLN A 248 15.27 -4.54 -17.83
CA GLN A 248 15.62 -5.66 -16.99
C GLN A 248 14.35 -6.48 -16.78
N SER A 249 14.44 -7.77 -17.07
CA SER A 249 13.35 -8.69 -16.74
C SER A 249 13.05 -8.59 -15.23
N PRO A 250 11.77 -8.57 -14.83
CA PRO A 250 11.42 -8.56 -13.42
C PRO A 250 12.10 -9.73 -12.70
N GLN A 251 12.75 -9.45 -11.58
CA GLN A 251 13.30 -10.51 -10.74
C GLN A 251 12.16 -11.18 -9.99
N VAL A 252 11.76 -12.37 -10.45
CA VAL A 252 10.73 -13.18 -9.81
C VAL A 252 11.40 -14.24 -8.96
N LEU A 253 11.03 -14.33 -7.68
CA LEU A 253 11.48 -15.42 -6.83
C LEU A 253 10.95 -16.76 -7.37
N LEU A 254 11.85 -17.75 -7.51
CA LEU A 254 11.52 -19.08 -8.06
C LEU A 254 10.42 -19.80 -7.26
N ILE A 255 10.35 -19.56 -5.95
CA ILE A 255 9.36 -20.16 -5.08
C ILE A 255 8.28 -19.13 -4.77
N SER A 256 7.08 -19.31 -5.33
CA SER A 256 5.90 -18.52 -4.98
C SER A 256 5.18 -19.09 -3.75
N PRO A 257 4.34 -18.29 -3.07
CA PRO A 257 3.49 -18.77 -1.97
C PRO A 257 2.60 -19.95 -2.39
N ILE A 258 2.01 -19.89 -3.59
CA ILE A 258 1.20 -20.99 -4.14
C ILE A 258 2.02 -22.27 -4.23
N MET A 259 3.22 -22.21 -4.82
CA MET A 259 4.10 -23.38 -4.94
C MET A 259 4.51 -23.93 -3.57
N LEU A 260 4.87 -23.05 -2.63
CA LEU A 260 5.27 -23.45 -1.29
C LEU A 260 4.13 -24.17 -0.56
N PHE A 261 2.94 -23.59 -0.53
CA PHE A 261 1.85 -24.14 0.27
C PHE A 261 1.20 -25.37 -0.36
N TRP A 262 1.18 -25.50 -1.68
CA TRP A 262 0.82 -26.77 -2.32
C TRP A 262 1.86 -27.87 -2.04
N SER A 263 3.15 -27.54 -2.08
CA SER A 263 4.20 -28.48 -1.70
C SER A 263 4.05 -28.93 -0.25
N LEU A 264 3.79 -27.99 0.67
CA LEU A 264 3.47 -28.28 2.06
C LEU A 264 2.24 -29.20 2.17
N PHE A 265 1.17 -28.91 1.43
CA PHE A 265 -0.03 -29.74 1.43
C PHE A 265 0.28 -31.19 1.04
N PHE A 266 0.99 -31.43 -0.07
CA PHE A 266 1.33 -32.78 -0.50
C PHE A 266 2.27 -33.51 0.47
N ILE A 267 3.25 -32.80 1.04
CA ILE A 267 4.15 -33.37 2.06
C ILE A 267 3.35 -33.80 3.29
N VAL A 268 2.47 -32.93 3.81
CA VAL A 268 1.66 -33.24 4.98
C VAL A 268 0.65 -34.35 4.67
N ALA A 269 0.11 -34.41 3.45
CA ALA A 269 -0.78 -35.48 3.00
C ALA A 269 -0.06 -36.84 2.98
N LEU A 270 1.17 -36.89 2.47
CA LEU A 270 2.01 -38.09 2.47
C LEU A 270 2.31 -38.55 3.91
N LEU A 271 2.76 -37.64 4.78
CA LEU A 271 3.04 -37.95 6.19
C LEU A 271 1.79 -38.42 6.95
N SER A 272 0.65 -37.80 6.66
CA SER A 272 -0.65 -38.18 7.20
C SER A 272 -1.11 -39.56 6.71
N GLY A 273 -0.77 -39.95 5.48
CA GLY A 273 -0.97 -41.30 4.97
C GLY A 273 -0.16 -42.35 5.76
N PHE A 274 1.08 -42.04 6.11
CA PHE A 274 1.88 -42.90 7.00
C PHE A 274 1.32 -42.96 8.42
N GLN A 275 0.74 -41.87 8.92
CA GLN A 275 0.04 -41.85 10.22
C GLN A 275 -1.14 -42.83 10.22
N LEU A 276 -1.91 -42.95 9.12
CA LEU A 276 -2.97 -43.94 8.99
C LEU A 276 -2.47 -45.39 9.00
N GLN A 277 -1.34 -45.65 8.33
CA GLN A 277 -0.81 -47.00 8.16
C GLN A 277 0.03 -47.50 9.33
N LYS A 278 0.87 -46.62 9.91
CA LYS A 278 1.90 -46.98 10.89
C LYS A 278 1.63 -46.44 12.30
N GLY A 279 0.56 -45.65 12.49
CA GLY A 279 0.18 -45.11 13.80
C GLY A 279 1.10 -44.01 14.35
N TRP A 280 2.07 -43.52 13.57
CA TRP A 280 2.92 -42.38 13.96
C TRP A 280 2.05 -41.12 14.16
N ARG A 281 2.33 -40.31 15.20
CA ARG A 281 1.69 -38.99 15.42
C ARG A 281 2.60 -37.79 15.14
N MET A 282 2.04 -36.66 14.71
CA MET A 282 2.83 -35.45 14.37
C MET A 282 2.62 -34.25 15.32
N PRO A 283 2.68 -34.42 16.66
CA PRO A 283 2.28 -33.36 17.59
C PRO A 283 3.19 -32.12 17.54
N GLY A 284 4.47 -32.29 17.18
CA GLY A 284 5.40 -31.17 17.00
C GLY A 284 5.04 -30.32 15.78
N PHE A 285 4.65 -30.95 14.68
CA PHE A 285 4.17 -30.26 13.49
C PHE A 285 2.86 -29.52 13.79
N ASP A 286 1.87 -30.18 14.39
CA ASP A 286 0.59 -29.56 14.71
C ASP A 286 0.77 -28.34 15.63
N LYS A 287 1.63 -28.48 16.66
CA LYS A 287 1.98 -27.36 17.54
C LYS A 287 2.58 -26.20 16.75
N LEU A 288 3.63 -26.45 15.96
CA LEU A 288 4.32 -25.40 15.21
C LEU A 288 3.39 -24.74 14.18
N PHE A 289 2.72 -25.54 13.36
CA PHE A 289 1.89 -25.10 12.25
C PHE A 289 0.72 -24.23 12.74
N PHE A 290 -0.11 -24.73 13.65
CA PHE A 290 -1.23 -23.94 14.16
C PHE A 290 -0.76 -22.74 15.00
N SER A 291 0.37 -22.86 15.70
CA SER A 291 0.94 -21.69 16.40
C SER A 291 1.31 -20.58 15.44
N THR A 292 1.94 -20.90 14.30
CA THR A 292 2.27 -19.94 13.24
C THR A 292 1.01 -19.33 12.61
N ILE A 293 -0.02 -20.13 12.32
CA ILE A 293 -1.32 -19.63 11.84
C ILE A 293 -1.94 -18.66 12.87
N GLY A 294 -1.83 -18.97 14.16
CA GLY A 294 -2.29 -18.08 15.22
C GLY A 294 -1.49 -16.78 15.34
N MET A 295 -0.18 -16.83 15.12
CA MET A 295 0.65 -15.61 15.06
C MET A 295 0.24 -14.72 13.88
N LEU A 296 -0.04 -15.29 12.71
CA LEU A 296 -0.62 -14.55 11.58
C LEU A 296 -1.97 -13.94 11.96
N GLY A 297 -2.80 -14.67 12.69
CA GLY A 297 -4.05 -14.15 13.23
C GLY A 297 -3.86 -12.95 14.14
N TRP A 298 -2.85 -12.96 15.01
CA TRP A 298 -2.50 -11.81 15.83
C TRP A 298 -2.08 -10.60 15.00
N VAL A 299 -1.34 -10.79 13.90
CA VAL A 299 -1.01 -9.69 12.97
C VAL A 299 -2.29 -9.08 12.40
N VAL A 300 -3.19 -9.90 11.84
CA VAL A 300 -4.48 -9.43 11.29
C VAL A 300 -5.33 -8.73 12.35
N PHE A 301 -5.42 -9.31 13.55
CA PHE A 301 -6.15 -8.75 14.69
C PHE A 301 -5.59 -7.37 15.11
N LEU A 302 -4.27 -7.24 15.19
CA LEU A 302 -3.63 -5.98 15.53
C LEU A 302 -3.86 -4.92 14.45
N LEU A 303 -3.69 -5.27 13.17
CA LEU A 303 -3.97 -4.36 12.05
C LEU A 303 -5.42 -3.87 12.06
N TRP A 304 -6.39 -4.78 12.27
CA TRP A 304 -7.80 -4.41 12.30
C TRP A 304 -8.14 -3.51 13.49
N PHE A 305 -7.79 -3.91 14.72
CA PHE A 305 -8.33 -3.26 15.93
C PHE A 305 -7.44 -2.19 16.54
N PHE A 306 -6.13 -2.20 16.27
CA PHE A 306 -5.15 -1.38 16.99
C PHE A 306 -4.36 -0.42 16.10
N THR A 307 -4.75 -0.28 14.84
CA THR A 307 -4.13 0.65 13.90
C THR A 307 -5.14 1.58 13.26
N ASP A 308 -4.67 2.72 12.77
CA ASP A 308 -5.47 3.69 12.04
C ASP A 308 -5.56 3.34 10.54
N HIS A 309 -5.00 2.19 10.11
CA HIS A 309 -5.06 1.73 8.74
C HIS A 309 -6.49 1.31 8.36
N ILE A 310 -7.21 2.20 7.68
CA ILE A 310 -8.61 1.95 7.30
C ILE A 310 -8.71 0.73 6.37
N ALA A 311 -7.75 0.57 5.46
CA ALA A 311 -7.71 -0.50 4.48
C ALA A 311 -7.59 -1.92 5.09
N THR A 312 -7.14 -2.04 6.35
CA THR A 312 -6.97 -3.35 7.02
C THR A 312 -8.16 -3.74 7.90
N LYS A 313 -9.20 -2.90 7.97
CA LYS A 313 -10.40 -3.17 8.79
C LYS A 313 -11.28 -4.22 8.13
N ASN A 314 -12.12 -4.88 8.93
CA ASN A 314 -13.05 -5.93 8.47
C ASN A 314 -12.33 -7.04 7.68
N ASN A 315 -11.11 -7.38 8.11
CA ASN A 315 -10.28 -8.35 7.40
C ASN A 315 -10.72 -9.78 7.73
N LEU A 316 -11.35 -10.43 6.76
CA LEU A 316 -11.94 -11.76 6.89
C LEU A 316 -10.90 -12.89 6.92
N ASN A 317 -9.61 -12.59 6.71
CA ASN A 317 -8.53 -13.56 7.00
C ASN A 317 -8.54 -14.03 8.46
N ILE A 318 -9.13 -13.27 9.38
CA ILE A 318 -9.29 -13.67 10.78
C ILE A 318 -10.07 -14.99 10.96
N LEU A 319 -10.88 -15.39 9.99
CA LEU A 319 -11.72 -16.59 10.05
C LEU A 319 -10.89 -17.89 9.97
N TRP A 320 -9.78 -17.86 9.24
CA TRP A 320 -8.87 -19.01 9.11
C TRP A 320 -7.56 -18.79 9.89
N ALA A 321 -7.03 -17.57 9.91
CA ALA A 321 -5.90 -17.16 10.73
C ALA A 321 -6.40 -16.71 12.12
N VAL A 322 -6.80 -17.67 12.95
CA VAL A 322 -7.46 -17.36 14.23
C VAL A 322 -6.41 -17.10 15.31
N PRO A 323 -6.37 -15.91 15.96
CA PRO A 323 -5.31 -15.54 16.90
C PRO A 323 -5.12 -16.53 18.06
N ILE A 324 -6.23 -17.12 18.54
CA ILE A 324 -6.20 -18.04 19.66
C ILE A 324 -5.47 -19.35 19.36
N HIS A 325 -5.27 -19.72 18.07
CA HIS A 325 -4.47 -20.88 17.71
C HIS A 325 -3.06 -20.83 18.32
N PHE A 326 -2.48 -19.64 18.48
CA PHE A 326 -1.13 -19.49 19.01
C PHE A 326 -0.98 -20.01 20.44
N PRO A 327 -1.59 -19.39 21.46
CA PRO A 327 -1.45 -19.92 22.83
C PRO A 327 -2.10 -21.31 22.97
N LEU A 328 -3.18 -21.59 22.25
CA LEU A 328 -3.95 -22.82 22.42
C LEU A 328 -3.17 -24.07 21.98
N PHE A 329 -2.47 -24.04 20.84
CA PHE A 329 -1.70 -25.19 20.38
C PHE A 329 -0.36 -25.37 21.12
N LEU A 330 0.22 -24.30 21.68
CA LEU A 330 1.36 -24.41 22.60
C LEU A 330 1.00 -25.20 23.86
N PHE A 331 -0.18 -24.93 24.41
CA PHE A 331 -0.69 -25.55 25.64
C PHE A 331 -1.74 -26.64 25.38
N TRP A 332 -1.79 -27.19 24.16
CA TRP A 332 -2.83 -28.12 23.72
C TRP A 332 -3.10 -29.25 24.73
N ASN A 333 -2.04 -29.85 25.28
CA ASN A 333 -2.16 -30.98 26.21
C ASN A 333 -2.85 -30.64 27.54
N LYS A 334 -2.96 -29.35 27.92
CA LYS A 334 -3.62 -28.92 29.17
C LYS A 334 -5.15 -28.88 29.09
N PHE A 335 -5.73 -28.93 27.89
CA PHE A 335 -7.19 -28.84 27.71
C PHE A 335 -7.87 -30.21 27.72
N SER A 336 -9.14 -30.23 28.18
CA SER A 336 -9.96 -31.45 28.19
C SER A 336 -10.23 -31.98 26.79
N GLY A 337 -10.44 -33.29 26.68
CA GLY A 337 -10.74 -33.93 25.40
C GLY A 337 -12.02 -33.41 24.75
N THR A 338 -13.08 -33.17 25.54
CA THR A 338 -14.33 -32.58 25.07
C THR A 338 -14.14 -31.18 24.48
N PHE A 339 -13.35 -30.31 25.14
CA PHE A 339 -13.04 -28.98 24.63
C PHE A 339 -12.31 -29.07 23.28
N LYS A 340 -11.25 -29.87 23.21
CA LYS A 340 -10.45 -30.06 22.00
C LYS A 340 -11.31 -30.54 20.83
N LYS A 341 -12.22 -31.48 21.09
CA LYS A 341 -13.13 -32.06 20.10
C LYS A 341 -14.01 -30.97 19.48
N TRP A 342 -14.72 -30.21 20.32
CA TRP A 342 -15.59 -29.13 19.84
C TRP A 342 -14.82 -28.02 19.15
N TYR A 343 -13.66 -27.64 19.69
CA TYR A 343 -12.78 -26.64 19.09
C TYR A 343 -12.43 -27.01 17.64
N ILE A 344 -11.93 -28.23 17.44
CA ILE A 344 -11.55 -28.72 16.11
C ILE A 344 -12.77 -28.79 15.18
N MET A 345 -13.91 -29.30 15.64
CA MET A 345 -15.12 -29.40 14.82
C MET A 345 -15.61 -28.04 14.33
N ILE A 346 -15.61 -27.03 15.21
CA ILE A 346 -16.05 -25.67 14.88
C ILE A 346 -15.12 -25.06 13.83
N PHE A 347 -13.80 -25.09 14.06
CA PHE A 347 -12.86 -24.48 13.12
C PHE A 347 -12.72 -25.29 11.82
N ALA A 348 -12.94 -26.60 11.83
CA ALA A 348 -13.07 -27.39 10.61
C ALA A 348 -14.30 -26.97 9.81
N ALA A 349 -15.46 -26.79 10.46
CA ALA A 349 -16.67 -26.31 9.80
C ALA A 349 -16.49 -24.92 9.20
N ILE A 350 -15.87 -23.98 9.95
CA ILE A 350 -15.55 -22.64 9.42
C ILE A 350 -14.65 -22.74 8.19
N ASN A 351 -13.57 -23.53 8.23
CA ASN A 351 -12.66 -23.68 7.10
C ASN A 351 -13.35 -24.32 5.87
N VAL A 352 -14.24 -25.30 6.06
CA VAL A 352 -15.06 -25.85 4.98
C VAL A 352 -15.98 -24.78 4.40
N LEU A 353 -16.65 -23.99 5.24
CA LEU A 353 -17.52 -22.90 4.78
C LEU A 353 -16.73 -21.84 4.01
N ILE A 354 -15.50 -21.52 4.42
CA ILE A 354 -14.62 -20.59 3.67
C ILE A 354 -14.38 -21.10 2.25
N LEU A 355 -14.05 -22.39 2.08
CA LEU A 355 -13.81 -22.97 0.75
C LEU A 355 -15.08 -23.05 -0.11
N ILE A 356 -16.21 -23.41 0.49
CA ILE A 356 -17.50 -23.53 -0.24
C ILE A 356 -18.03 -22.15 -0.64
N LEU A 357 -17.93 -21.18 0.25
CA LEU A 357 -18.45 -19.82 0.06
C LEU A 357 -17.41 -18.86 -0.52
N TRP A 358 -16.27 -19.35 -1.00
CA TRP A 358 -15.12 -18.55 -1.43
C TRP A 358 -15.51 -17.39 -2.34
N SER A 359 -16.31 -17.65 -3.38
CA SER A 359 -16.75 -16.65 -4.36
C SER A 359 -17.87 -15.71 -3.88
N PHE A 360 -18.44 -15.96 -2.69
CA PHE A 360 -19.52 -15.15 -2.11
C PHE A 360 -19.03 -14.21 -1.02
N PHE A 361 -17.76 -14.33 -0.58
CA PHE A 361 -17.20 -13.40 0.38
C PHE A 361 -17.00 -12.01 -0.25
N PRO A 362 -17.26 -10.93 0.51
CA PRO A 362 -17.02 -9.57 0.03
C PRO A 362 -15.53 -9.21 -0.03
N GLN A 363 -14.65 -10.04 0.52
CA GLN A 363 -13.19 -9.89 0.46
C GLN A 363 -12.62 -10.91 -0.53
N GLN A 364 -11.81 -10.46 -1.47
CA GLN A 364 -11.01 -11.36 -2.30
C GLN A 364 -9.83 -11.91 -1.50
N TYR A 365 -9.47 -13.16 -1.79
CA TYR A 365 -8.45 -13.90 -1.07
C TYR A 365 -7.39 -14.42 -2.04
N HIS A 366 -6.14 -14.41 -1.60
CA HIS A 366 -5.07 -15.04 -2.35
C HIS A 366 -5.30 -16.56 -2.44
N TYR A 367 -5.15 -17.12 -3.65
CA TYR A 367 -5.30 -18.57 -3.89
C TYR A 367 -4.34 -19.47 -3.09
N ALA A 368 -3.27 -18.90 -2.53
CA ALA A 368 -2.31 -19.60 -1.69
C ALA A 368 -2.92 -20.02 -0.33
N PHE A 369 -4.03 -19.41 0.08
CA PHE A 369 -4.74 -19.80 1.30
C PHE A 369 -5.48 -21.14 1.14
N ILE A 370 -5.87 -21.53 -0.07
CA ILE A 370 -6.56 -22.81 -0.32
C ILE A 370 -5.74 -24.01 0.20
N PRO A 371 -4.50 -24.25 -0.24
CA PRO A 371 -3.72 -25.37 0.28
C PRO A 371 -3.42 -25.27 1.77
N LEU A 372 -3.27 -24.06 2.33
CA LEU A 372 -3.13 -23.87 3.78
C LEU A 372 -4.38 -24.33 4.54
N ILE A 373 -5.57 -23.96 4.07
CA ILE A 373 -6.85 -24.39 4.64
C ILE A 373 -7.02 -25.90 4.52
N LEU A 374 -6.63 -26.50 3.40
CA LEU A 374 -6.65 -27.94 3.23
C LEU A 374 -5.70 -28.67 4.20
N VAL A 375 -4.52 -28.12 4.49
CA VAL A 375 -3.64 -28.64 5.54
C VAL A 375 -4.32 -28.57 6.91
N MET A 376 -4.95 -27.44 7.26
CA MET A 376 -5.68 -27.30 8.51
C MET A 376 -6.78 -28.35 8.65
N LEU A 377 -7.62 -28.51 7.62
CA LEU A 377 -8.72 -29.50 7.60
C LEU A 377 -8.21 -30.93 7.76
N MET A 378 -7.14 -31.28 7.05
CA MET A 378 -6.51 -32.59 7.19
C MET A 378 -6.00 -32.81 8.62
N ARG A 379 -5.27 -31.85 9.20
CA ARG A 379 -4.75 -32.00 10.56
C ARG A 379 -5.85 -32.03 11.62
N TYR A 380 -6.92 -31.24 11.44
CA TYR A 380 -8.12 -31.31 12.27
C TYR A 380 -8.73 -32.72 12.29
N TYR A 381 -8.83 -33.39 11.14
CA TYR A 381 -9.31 -34.77 11.07
C TYR A 381 -8.45 -35.74 11.91
N PHE A 382 -7.12 -35.66 11.82
CA PHE A 382 -6.23 -36.53 12.59
C PHE A 382 -6.28 -36.23 14.09
N LEU A 383 -6.26 -34.97 14.49
CA LEU A 383 -6.39 -34.57 15.89
C LEU A 383 -7.73 -35.04 16.49
N TYR A 384 -8.83 -34.93 15.73
CA TYR A 384 -10.14 -35.43 16.15
C TYR A 384 -10.13 -36.95 16.39
N ARG A 385 -9.49 -37.72 15.50
CA ARG A 385 -9.33 -39.16 15.68
C ARG A 385 -8.51 -39.53 16.90
N GLU A 386 -7.40 -38.83 17.15
CA GLU A 386 -6.56 -39.05 18.32
C GLU A 386 -7.31 -38.78 19.63
N ILE A 387 -8.12 -37.71 19.68
CA ILE A 387 -8.94 -37.38 20.85
C ILE A 387 -9.96 -38.49 21.15
N ASN A 388 -10.63 -39.02 20.12
CA ASN A 388 -11.61 -40.09 20.30
C ASN A 388 -10.95 -41.43 20.67
N ALA A 389 -9.78 -41.75 20.11
CA ALA A 389 -9.05 -42.97 20.47
C ALA A 389 -8.62 -42.98 21.94
N ASN A 390 -8.21 -41.83 22.50
CA ASN A 390 -7.80 -41.74 23.90
C ASN A 390 -8.98 -41.77 24.90
N HIS A 391 -10.23 -41.56 24.47
CA HIS A 391 -11.40 -41.73 25.34
C HIS A 391 -11.84 -43.19 25.48
N VAL A 392 -11.51 -44.06 24.52
CA VAL A 392 -11.95 -45.48 24.52
C VAL A 392 -11.00 -46.38 25.33
N GLY A 393 -9.80 -45.92 25.68
CA GLY A 393 -8.81 -46.69 26.44
C GLY A 393 -8.59 -46.25 27.89
N GLY A 394 -9.49 -45.42 28.44
CA GLY A 394 -9.41 -44.86 29.80
C GLY A 394 -10.53 -45.29 30.76
N ASP A 395 -11.43 -46.15 30.29
CA ASP A 395 -12.40 -46.91 31.09
C ASP A 395 -11.89 -48.35 31.24
#